data_AF-A0A2R8BLD4-F1
#
_entry.id   AF-A0A2R8BLD4-F1
#
_cell.length_a   1.000
_cell.length_b   1.000
_cell.length_c   1.000
_cell.angle_alpha   90.00
_cell.angle_beta   90.00
_cell.angle_gamma   90.00
#
_symmetry.space_group_name_H-M   'P 1'
#
loop_
_entity.id
_entity.type
_entity.pdbx_description
1 polymer ?
#
loop_
_entity_poly.entity_id
_entity_poly.type
_entity_poly.pdbx_seq_one_letter_code
_entity_poly.pdbx_strand_id
1 'polypeptide(L)'
;MRTGKVFYGPARAVWAGLLALALSCAASRAEERPVTGLLWRERDVPAVFPLQVRTLAGRDYYLLLVDAVSGQERLGAYLRGGEFFRVLVPPGRYELRVSYGTDWQGEVKLFGGGAETGSLNLPDPLAFKVTGLGRKSGHQVDLRGGTPAAPELAGIHDQALCQSSVLDLESLRWPDPRPPEPREMGQDRALGAVDMTETRYSAPRYDLVTRLCP
;
A
#
# COMPACT_ATOMS: atom_id res chain seq x y z
N MET A 1 61.56 66.40 36.17
CA MET A 1 60.82 66.46 34.90
C MET A 1 60.39 65.06 34.49
N ARG A 2 59.13 64.93 34.08
CA ARG A 2 58.47 63.86 33.31
C ARG A 2 58.36 62.43 33.87
N THR A 3 57.13 62.19 34.33
CA THR A 3 56.37 60.93 34.33
C THR A 3 56.13 60.38 32.91
N GLY A 4 55.99 59.05 32.81
CA GLY A 4 55.42 58.35 31.66
C GLY A 4 54.74 57.06 32.09
N LYS A 5 53.39 57.04 32.05
CA LYS A 5 52.54 55.86 32.25
C LYS A 5 52.37 55.10 30.93
N VAL A 6 52.34 53.77 30.99
CA VAL A 6 52.01 52.87 29.87
C VAL A 6 50.53 52.46 29.97
N PHE A 7 49.81 52.58 28.84
CA PHE A 7 48.40 52.22 28.67
C PHE A 7 48.25 50.80 28.12
N TYR A 8 47.30 50.03 28.66
CA TYR A 8 46.84 48.73 28.15
C TYR A 8 45.70 48.92 27.13
N GLY A 9 45.79 48.25 25.97
CA GLY A 9 44.78 48.27 24.90
C GLY A 9 43.99 46.94 24.77
N PRO A 10 42.71 46.99 24.34
CA PRO A 10 41.74 45.90 24.49
C PRO A 10 41.73 44.94 23.28
N ALA A 11 42.27 43.73 23.44
CA ALA A 11 42.33 42.72 22.37
C ALA A 11 41.37 41.51 22.54
N ARG A 12 40.31 41.62 23.36
CA ARG A 12 39.51 40.44 23.76
C ARG A 12 38.04 40.41 23.31
N ALA A 13 37.53 41.44 22.63
CA ALA A 13 36.09 41.54 22.39
C ALA A 13 35.59 40.94 21.05
N VAL A 14 36.47 40.62 20.10
CA VAL A 14 36.04 40.23 18.73
C VAL A 14 35.74 38.73 18.59
N TRP A 15 36.27 37.88 19.47
CA TRP A 15 36.10 36.41 19.36
C TRP A 15 34.76 35.88 19.92
N ALA A 16 34.02 36.68 20.69
CA ALA A 16 32.73 36.26 21.25
C ALA A 16 31.55 36.40 20.27
N GLY A 17 31.67 37.25 19.23
CA GLY A 17 30.60 37.48 18.26
C GLY A 17 30.46 36.38 17.19
N LEU A 18 31.56 35.67 16.88
CA LEU A 18 31.60 34.62 15.86
C LEU A 18 31.11 33.25 16.35
N LEU A 19 31.06 33.02 17.67
CA LEU A 19 30.53 31.78 18.23
C LEU A 19 29.00 31.79 18.38
N ALA A 20 28.38 32.98 18.43
CA ALA A 20 26.93 33.13 18.64
C ALA A 20 26.11 33.01 17.33
N LEU A 21 26.73 33.17 16.16
CA LEU A 21 26.05 33.07 14.86
C LEU A 21 26.07 31.66 14.24
N ALA A 22 26.83 30.72 14.83
CA ALA A 22 26.85 29.33 14.42
C ALA A 22 25.81 28.46 15.17
N LEU A 23 25.03 29.05 16.08
CA LEU A 23 23.87 28.42 16.74
C LEU A 23 22.53 28.74 16.04
N SER A 24 22.57 29.20 14.79
CA SER A 24 21.37 29.41 13.99
C SER A 24 20.83 28.08 13.47
N CYS A 25 19.73 27.64 14.08
CA CYS A 25 18.70 26.80 13.46
C CYS A 25 19.17 25.46 12.88
N ALA A 26 19.62 24.54 13.74
CA ALA A 26 19.16 23.15 13.59
C ALA A 26 17.70 23.07 14.07
N ALA A 27 16.81 23.87 13.48
CA ALA A 27 15.39 23.59 13.58
C ALA A 27 15.23 22.26 12.84
N SER A 28 14.99 21.18 13.60
CA SER A 28 14.53 19.93 13.04
C SER A 28 13.36 20.27 12.14
N ARG A 29 13.55 20.16 10.81
CA ARG A 29 12.42 20.09 9.90
C ARG A 29 11.71 18.81 10.28
N ALA A 30 10.69 18.92 11.14
CA ALA A 30 9.69 17.88 11.25
C ALA A 30 9.20 17.66 9.83
N GLU A 31 9.34 16.42 9.34
CA GLU A 31 8.88 16.05 8.02
C GLU A 31 7.37 16.32 7.97
N GLU A 32 6.86 16.79 6.84
CA GLU A 32 5.42 17.02 6.74
C GLU A 32 4.68 15.71 7.01
N ARG A 33 3.75 15.76 7.97
CA ARG A 33 2.95 14.61 8.39
C ARG A 33 2.09 14.11 7.21
N PRO A 34 2.35 12.92 6.64
CA PRO A 34 1.64 12.45 5.46
C PRO A 34 0.14 12.24 5.73
N VAL A 35 -0.64 12.15 4.66
CA VAL A 35 -2.01 11.61 4.74
C VAL A 35 -1.97 10.10 4.92
N THR A 36 -3.01 9.51 5.51
CA THR A 36 -3.10 8.06 5.63
C THR A 36 -3.06 7.40 4.25
N GLY A 37 -2.12 6.48 4.03
CA GLY A 37 -1.94 5.84 2.74
C GLY A 37 -0.63 5.09 2.58
N LEU A 38 -0.47 4.55 1.38
CA LEU A 38 0.79 3.97 0.90
C LEU A 38 1.82 5.08 0.73
N LEU A 39 2.99 4.91 1.34
CA LEU A 39 4.17 5.72 1.03
C LEU A 39 4.90 5.12 -0.17
N TRP A 40 5.07 3.80 -0.16
CA TRP A 40 5.73 3.09 -1.25
C TRP A 40 5.34 1.60 -1.30
N ARG A 41 5.64 0.98 -2.44
CA ARG A 41 5.46 -0.45 -2.71
C ARG A 41 6.42 -0.90 -3.81
N GLU A 42 6.85 -2.15 -3.75
CA GLU A 42 7.48 -2.83 -4.88
C GLU A 42 6.49 -3.09 -6.03
N ARG A 43 6.85 -2.68 -7.25
CA ARG A 43 5.93 -2.66 -8.40
C ARG A 43 5.82 -3.98 -9.17
N ASP A 44 6.67 -4.95 -8.87
CA ASP A 44 6.87 -6.12 -9.74
C ASP A 44 5.84 -7.25 -9.51
N VAL A 45 4.93 -7.09 -8.54
CA VAL A 45 3.92 -8.10 -8.21
C VAL A 45 2.52 -7.50 -8.08
N PRO A 46 1.49 -8.07 -8.71
CA PRO A 46 0.12 -7.61 -8.57
C PRO A 46 -0.37 -7.71 -7.10
N ALA A 47 -0.77 -6.57 -6.55
CA ALA A 47 -1.33 -6.49 -5.22
C ALA A 47 -2.86 -6.65 -5.28
N VAL A 48 -3.37 -7.79 -4.81
CA VAL A 48 -4.77 -8.18 -5.01
C VAL A 48 -5.48 -8.71 -3.76
N PHE A 49 -4.77 -8.90 -2.64
CA PHE A 49 -5.33 -9.44 -1.41
C PHE A 49 -5.58 -8.34 -0.37
N PRO A 50 -6.75 -8.29 0.30
CA PRO A 50 -7.09 -7.16 1.16
C PRO A 50 -6.32 -7.20 2.50
N LEU A 51 -5.70 -6.08 2.86
CA LEU A 51 -5.23 -5.79 4.22
C LEU A 51 -5.97 -4.56 4.73
N GLN A 52 -6.56 -4.69 5.91
CA GLN A 52 -7.16 -3.58 6.64
C GLN A 52 -6.49 -3.44 7.99
N VAL A 53 -6.17 -2.22 8.41
CA VAL A 53 -5.64 -1.94 9.75
C VAL A 53 -6.54 -0.93 10.45
N ARG A 54 -6.83 -1.19 11.73
CA ARG A 54 -7.60 -0.30 12.60
C ARG A 54 -6.75 0.10 13.79
N THR A 55 -6.78 1.38 14.13
CA THR A 55 -5.97 1.97 15.18
C THR A 55 -6.82 2.87 16.09
N LEU A 56 -6.30 3.20 17.27
CA LEU A 56 -6.88 4.23 18.12
C LEU A 56 -6.46 5.61 17.59
N ALA A 57 -7.25 6.63 17.91
CA ALA A 57 -6.84 8.02 17.72
C ALA A 57 -5.77 8.41 18.74
N GLY A 58 -4.95 9.40 18.39
CA GLY A 58 -3.96 10.03 19.28
C GLY A 58 -2.52 9.87 18.81
N ARG A 59 -2.13 8.68 18.33
CA ARG A 59 -0.82 8.41 17.74
C ARG A 59 -0.91 8.11 16.26
N ASP A 60 0.18 8.32 15.55
CA ASP A 60 0.33 7.89 14.18
C ASP A 60 1.13 6.61 14.10
N TYR A 61 1.01 5.93 12.98
CA TYR A 61 1.58 4.62 12.77
C TYR A 61 2.29 4.55 11.43
N TYR A 62 3.44 3.89 11.42
CA TYR A 62 4.11 3.43 10.22
C TYR A 62 4.01 1.92 10.16
N LEU A 63 3.48 1.40 9.06
CA LEU A 63 3.36 -0.03 8.80
C LEU A 63 4.40 -0.44 7.79
N LEU A 64 5.11 -1.52 8.09
CA LEU A 64 6.06 -2.15 7.20
C LEU A 64 5.70 -3.62 7.03
N LEU A 65 5.46 -4.02 5.78
CA LEU A 65 5.32 -5.44 5.42
C LEU A 65 6.66 -5.97 4.94
N VAL A 66 7.14 -7.00 5.63
CA VAL A 66 8.40 -7.69 5.32
C VAL A 66 8.07 -9.10 4.88
N ASP A 67 8.57 -9.52 3.72
CA ASP A 67 8.40 -10.89 3.23
C ASP A 67 9.07 -11.87 4.21
N ALA A 68 8.29 -12.82 4.73
CA ALA A 68 8.73 -13.71 5.80
C ALA A 68 9.78 -14.75 5.36
N VAL A 69 10.03 -14.89 4.06
CA VAL A 69 11.02 -15.85 3.52
C VAL A 69 12.31 -15.13 3.13
N SER A 70 12.20 -14.07 2.34
CA SER A 70 13.34 -13.30 1.82
C SER A 70 13.81 -12.19 2.74
N GLY A 71 13.00 -11.78 3.71
CA GLY A 71 13.27 -10.63 4.59
C GLY A 71 13.19 -9.28 3.88
N GLN A 72 12.75 -9.25 2.60
CA GLN A 72 12.65 -8.02 1.83
C GLN A 72 11.42 -7.22 2.23
N GLU A 73 11.59 -5.92 2.40
CA GLU A 73 10.47 -5.01 2.62
C GLU A 73 9.69 -4.83 1.31
N ARG A 74 8.36 -4.99 1.36
CA ARG A 74 7.51 -4.98 0.15
C ARG A 74 6.58 -3.77 0.08
N LEU A 75 6.25 -3.20 1.23
CA LEU A 75 5.31 -2.11 1.35
C LEU A 75 5.56 -1.32 2.63
N GLY A 76 5.60 0.01 2.50
CA GLY A 76 5.57 0.96 3.61
C GLY A 76 4.33 1.85 3.53
N ALA A 77 3.65 2.05 4.65
CA ALA A 77 2.46 2.88 4.73
C ALA A 77 2.44 3.72 6.00
N TYR A 78 1.85 4.90 5.89
CA TYR A 78 1.65 5.83 6.98
C TYR A 78 0.18 5.95 7.32
N LEU A 79 -0.16 5.94 8.60
CA LEU A 79 -1.52 5.99 9.10
C LEU A 79 -1.62 7.06 10.19
N ARG A 80 -2.56 7.97 10.02
CA ARG A 80 -3.00 8.85 11.11
C ARG A 80 -3.89 8.05 12.06
N GLY A 81 -3.67 8.21 13.37
CA GLY A 81 -4.45 7.48 14.37
C GLY A 81 -5.96 7.67 14.23
N GLY A 82 -6.71 6.58 14.31
CA GLY A 82 -8.18 6.57 14.22
C GLY A 82 -8.73 6.63 12.80
N GLU A 83 -7.90 6.84 11.79
CA GLU A 83 -8.31 6.73 10.39
C GLU A 83 -8.34 5.26 9.92
N PHE A 84 -9.23 4.97 8.97
CA PHE A 84 -9.31 3.63 8.37
C PHE A 84 -8.25 3.46 7.29
N PHE A 85 -7.42 2.43 7.42
CA PHE A 85 -6.43 2.06 6.40
C PHE A 85 -6.81 0.77 5.70
N ARG A 86 -6.85 0.80 4.37
CA ARG A 86 -7.14 -0.35 3.51
C ARG A 86 -6.19 -0.34 2.32
N VAL A 87 -5.61 -1.50 2.04
CA VAL A 87 -4.66 -1.66 0.94
C VAL A 87 -4.74 -3.07 0.38
N LEU A 88 -4.43 -3.24 -0.91
CA LEU A 88 -4.23 -4.57 -1.48
C LEU A 88 -2.77 -4.98 -1.34
N VAL A 89 -2.48 -6.24 -1.07
CA VAL A 89 -1.14 -6.78 -0.83
C VAL A 89 -0.85 -7.87 -1.88
N PRO A 90 0.41 -8.03 -2.33
CA PRO A 90 0.82 -9.17 -3.15
C PRO A 90 0.56 -10.53 -2.46
N PRO A 91 0.50 -11.64 -3.21
CA PRO A 91 0.50 -12.97 -2.60
C PRO A 91 1.78 -13.19 -1.77
N GLY A 92 1.69 -13.95 -0.69
CA GLY A 92 2.87 -14.29 0.13
C GLY A 92 2.57 -14.41 1.62
N ARG A 93 3.64 -14.53 2.40
CA ARG A 93 3.58 -14.50 3.87
C ARG A 93 4.39 -13.30 4.34
N TYR A 94 3.79 -12.43 5.15
CA TYR A 94 4.43 -11.18 5.55
C TYR A 94 4.43 -11.00 7.06
N GLU A 95 5.58 -10.65 7.61
CA GLU A 95 5.65 -10.03 8.93
C GLU A 95 5.11 -8.60 8.83
N LEU A 96 4.22 -8.24 9.75
CA LEU A 96 3.79 -6.86 9.90
C LEU A 96 4.51 -6.23 11.08
N ARG A 97 5.33 -5.23 10.79
CA ARG A 97 6.01 -4.40 11.77
C ARG A 97 5.31 -3.05 11.84
N VAL A 98 5.07 -2.59 13.05
CA VAL A 98 4.37 -1.33 13.32
C VAL A 98 5.27 -0.48 14.19
N SER A 99 5.53 0.75 13.75
CA SER A 99 6.09 1.79 14.61
C SER A 99 5.01 2.82 14.86
N TYR A 100 4.98 3.41 16.05
CA TYR A 100 3.99 4.43 16.40
C TYR A 100 4.61 5.58 17.17
N GLY A 101 4.00 6.76 17.07
CA GLY A 101 4.44 7.95 17.79
C GLY A 101 3.65 9.19 17.42
N THR A 102 4.13 10.36 17.85
CA THR A 102 3.45 11.66 17.65
C THR A 102 4.22 12.62 16.74
N ASP A 103 5.51 12.39 16.55
CA ASP A 103 6.42 13.28 15.82
C ASP A 103 7.03 12.56 14.62
N TRP A 104 6.38 12.65 13.45
CA TRP A 104 6.88 12.03 12.23
C TRP A 104 8.13 12.75 11.70
N GLN A 105 9.20 11.98 11.46
CA GLN A 105 10.51 12.46 11.03
C GLN A 105 10.99 11.77 9.73
N GLY A 106 10.05 11.22 8.95
CA GLY A 106 10.34 10.50 7.70
C GLY A 106 10.60 9.00 7.89
N GLU A 107 10.67 8.25 6.79
CA GLU A 107 10.69 6.77 6.79
C GLU A 107 11.95 6.16 7.45
N VAL A 108 13.05 6.92 7.50
CA VAL A 108 14.31 6.45 8.10
C VAL A 108 14.33 6.64 9.61
N LYS A 109 13.81 7.78 10.10
CA LYS A 109 13.80 8.13 11.53
C LYS A 109 12.48 7.80 12.23
N LEU A 110 11.44 7.51 11.44
CA LEU A 110 10.09 7.20 11.87
C LEU A 110 9.57 8.26 12.84
N PHE A 111 9.38 7.91 14.10
CA PHE A 111 8.87 8.83 15.13
C PHE A 111 9.96 9.34 16.09
N GLY A 112 11.23 9.05 15.81
CA GLY A 112 12.36 9.38 16.69
C GLY A 112 12.49 8.42 17.88
N GLY A 113 13.16 8.87 18.94
CA GLY A 113 13.46 8.07 20.15
C GLY A 113 12.78 8.58 21.42
N GLY A 114 11.72 9.39 21.31
CA GLY A 114 11.02 9.95 22.46
C GLY A 114 10.22 8.90 23.25
N ALA A 115 9.84 9.21 24.48
CA ALA A 115 9.03 8.33 25.34
C ALA A 115 7.65 7.97 24.73
N GLU A 116 7.19 8.78 23.78
CA GLU A 116 5.93 8.62 23.05
C GLU A 116 6.08 7.72 21.81
N THR A 117 7.28 7.22 21.53
CA THR A 117 7.57 6.35 20.39
C THR A 117 7.67 4.90 20.82
N GLY A 118 7.09 4.00 20.03
CA GLY A 118 7.22 2.57 20.26
C GLY A 118 7.07 1.75 18.99
N SER A 119 7.20 0.44 19.15
CA SER A 119 7.05 -0.52 18.07
C SER A 119 6.34 -1.77 18.53
N LEU A 120 5.59 -2.38 17.63
CA LEU A 120 4.89 -3.65 17.81
C LEU A 120 5.08 -4.49 16.54
N ASN A 121 5.47 -5.74 16.72
CA ASN A 121 5.47 -6.73 15.65
C ASN A 121 4.32 -7.71 15.88
N LEU A 122 3.64 -8.10 14.81
CA LEU A 122 2.67 -9.19 14.91
C LEU A 122 3.39 -10.51 15.24
N PRO A 123 2.79 -11.37 16.07
CA PRO A 123 3.43 -12.61 16.51
C PRO A 123 3.61 -13.62 15.36
N ASP A 124 2.65 -13.68 14.44
CA ASP A 124 2.65 -14.61 13.32
C ASP A 124 2.59 -13.88 11.96
N PRO A 125 3.30 -14.39 10.93
CA PRO A 125 3.20 -13.84 9.58
C PRO A 125 1.80 -13.99 8.98
N LEU A 126 1.31 -12.92 8.37
CA LEU A 126 0.03 -12.87 7.67
C LEU A 126 0.15 -13.56 6.31
N ALA A 127 -0.73 -14.54 6.03
CA ALA A 127 -0.73 -15.27 4.76
C ALA A 127 -1.78 -14.73 3.78
N PHE A 128 -1.33 -14.24 2.63
CA PHE A 128 -2.17 -13.73 1.54
C PHE A 128 -2.10 -14.70 0.36
N LYS A 129 -3.19 -15.40 0.10
CA LYS A 129 -3.25 -16.46 -0.90
C LYS A 129 -4.66 -16.68 -1.41
N VAL A 130 -4.76 -17.31 -2.58
CA VAL A 130 -6.04 -17.85 -3.04
C VAL A 130 -6.34 -19.12 -2.26
N THR A 131 -7.55 -19.24 -1.75
CA THR A 131 -8.08 -20.44 -1.12
C THR A 131 -9.31 -20.93 -1.90
N GLY A 132 -9.45 -22.24 -2.10
CA GLY A 132 -10.57 -22.80 -2.86
C GLY A 132 -10.75 -22.19 -4.26
N LEU A 133 -11.99 -22.00 -4.68
CA LEU A 133 -12.33 -21.42 -5.98
C LEU A 133 -12.54 -19.90 -5.86
N GLY A 134 -11.57 -19.12 -6.34
CA GLY A 134 -11.72 -17.67 -6.50
C GLY A 134 -11.75 -16.83 -5.21
N ARG A 135 -11.47 -17.41 -4.04
CA ARG A 135 -11.42 -16.66 -2.77
C ARG A 135 -10.00 -16.15 -2.52
N LYS A 136 -9.82 -14.83 -2.56
CA LYS A 136 -8.57 -14.14 -2.22
C LYS A 136 -8.55 -13.82 -0.73
N SER A 137 -7.79 -14.59 0.03
CA SER A 137 -7.67 -14.46 1.50
C SER A 137 -6.77 -13.29 1.88
N GLY A 138 -7.20 -12.50 2.86
CA GLY A 138 -6.48 -11.38 3.44
C GLY A 138 -6.85 -11.17 4.90
N HIS A 139 -6.46 -10.03 5.48
CA HIS A 139 -6.42 -9.86 6.93
C HIS A 139 -6.92 -8.49 7.38
N GLN A 140 -7.68 -8.45 8.47
CA GLN A 140 -7.96 -7.25 9.24
C GLN A 140 -7.15 -7.32 10.54
N VAL A 141 -6.21 -6.39 10.71
CA VAL A 141 -5.41 -6.25 11.92
C VAL A 141 -6.02 -5.15 12.78
N ASP A 142 -6.33 -5.49 14.04
CA ASP A 142 -6.88 -4.54 15.01
C ASP A 142 -5.82 -4.19 16.06
N LEU A 143 -5.31 -2.96 16.00
CA LEU A 143 -4.30 -2.41 16.91
C LEU A 143 -4.93 -1.52 17.99
N ARG A 144 -6.22 -1.72 18.29
CA ARG A 144 -6.95 -0.97 19.31
C ARG A 144 -6.91 -1.63 20.69
N GLY A 145 -5.99 -2.56 20.90
CA GLY A 145 -5.72 -3.12 22.23
C GLY A 145 -4.90 -2.13 23.07
N GLY A 146 -4.84 -2.37 24.38
CA GLY A 146 -4.06 -1.54 25.29
C GLY A 146 -4.62 -0.13 25.47
N THR A 147 -3.77 0.89 25.35
CA THR A 147 -4.13 2.30 25.52
C THR A 147 -3.72 3.14 24.31
N PRO A 148 -4.26 4.36 24.10
CA PRO A 148 -3.78 5.24 23.04
C PRO A 148 -2.28 5.53 23.10
N ALA A 149 -1.70 5.56 24.31
CA ALA A 149 -0.28 5.80 24.52
C ALA A 149 0.58 4.55 24.28
N ALA A 150 0.03 3.36 24.49
CA ALA A 150 0.71 2.08 24.31
C ALA A 150 -0.27 1.13 23.59
N PRO A 151 -0.40 1.26 22.26
CA PRO A 151 -1.30 0.41 21.48
C PRO A 151 -0.77 -1.03 21.41
N GLU A 152 -1.70 -1.97 21.48
CA GLU A 152 -1.43 -3.40 21.42
C GLU A 152 -2.32 -4.08 20.37
N LEU A 153 -1.94 -5.29 19.99
CA LEU A 153 -2.75 -6.12 19.10
C LEU A 153 -4.00 -6.60 19.85
N ALA A 154 -5.18 -6.09 19.47
CA ALA A 154 -6.46 -6.60 19.96
C ALA A 154 -6.85 -7.92 19.26
N GLY A 155 -6.48 -8.08 17.99
CA GLY A 155 -6.76 -9.30 17.24
C GLY A 155 -6.43 -9.21 15.76
N ILE A 156 -6.45 -10.37 15.12
CA ILE A 156 -6.32 -10.54 13.67
C ILE A 156 -7.55 -11.32 13.22
N HIS A 157 -8.28 -10.78 12.24
CA HIS A 157 -9.46 -11.41 11.67
C HIS A 157 -9.24 -11.69 10.19
N ASP A 158 -9.64 -12.88 9.75
CA ASP A 158 -9.65 -13.19 8.33
C ASP A 158 -10.68 -12.32 7.60
N GLN A 159 -10.29 -11.83 6.43
CA GLN A 159 -11.20 -11.24 5.46
C GLN A 159 -10.88 -11.78 4.07
N ALA A 160 -11.86 -11.78 3.16
CA ALA A 160 -11.61 -12.28 1.82
C ALA A 160 -12.43 -11.58 0.75
N LEU A 161 -11.88 -11.56 -0.46
CA LEU A 161 -12.61 -11.19 -1.68
C LEU A 161 -12.95 -12.45 -2.45
N CYS A 162 -14.23 -12.66 -2.73
CA CYS A 162 -14.76 -13.77 -3.50
C CYS A 162 -14.94 -13.32 -4.95
N GLN A 163 -14.34 -14.07 -5.87
CA GLN A 163 -14.45 -13.83 -7.31
C GLN A 163 -15.32 -14.91 -7.95
N SER A 164 -16.34 -14.47 -8.68
CA SER A 164 -17.24 -15.33 -9.45
C SER A 164 -17.20 -14.91 -10.92
N SER A 165 -17.19 -15.88 -11.83
CA SER A 165 -17.35 -15.63 -13.26
C SER A 165 -18.84 -15.66 -13.61
N VAL A 166 -19.34 -14.58 -14.19
CA VAL A 166 -20.73 -14.47 -14.67
C VAL A 166 -20.69 -14.50 -16.18
N LEU A 167 -21.50 -15.37 -16.79
CA LEU A 167 -21.60 -15.47 -18.24
C LEU A 167 -22.23 -14.19 -18.81
N ASP A 168 -21.53 -13.55 -19.75
CA ASP A 168 -22.10 -12.45 -20.54
C ASP A 168 -23.08 -13.06 -21.55
N LEU A 169 -24.37 -12.88 -21.32
CA LEU A 169 -25.43 -13.45 -22.18
C LEU A 169 -25.39 -12.88 -23.61
N GLU A 170 -24.88 -11.68 -23.82
CA GLU A 170 -24.72 -11.12 -25.17
C GLU A 170 -23.67 -11.88 -25.97
N SER A 171 -22.68 -12.48 -25.31
CA SER A 171 -21.69 -13.34 -25.97
C SER A 171 -22.28 -14.66 -26.49
N LEU A 172 -23.45 -15.05 -25.98
CA LEU A 172 -24.20 -16.19 -26.48
C LEU A 172 -25.15 -15.82 -27.63
N ARG A 173 -25.27 -14.53 -27.97
CA ARG A 173 -26.14 -14.14 -29.09
C ARG A 173 -25.46 -14.56 -30.39
N TRP A 174 -26.00 -15.60 -31.02
CA TRP A 174 -25.57 -15.97 -32.36
C TRP A 174 -25.83 -14.82 -33.32
N PRO A 175 -24.92 -14.56 -34.28
CA PRO A 175 -25.22 -13.70 -35.41
C PRO A 175 -26.49 -14.24 -36.08
N ASP A 176 -27.44 -13.36 -36.38
CA ASP A 176 -28.60 -13.71 -37.20
C ASP A 176 -28.08 -14.35 -38.49
N PRO A 177 -28.42 -15.60 -38.82
CA PRO A 177 -28.03 -16.19 -40.08
C PRO A 177 -28.69 -15.35 -41.18
N ARG A 178 -27.93 -14.40 -41.74
CA ARG A 178 -28.38 -13.69 -42.93
C ARG A 178 -28.76 -14.78 -43.93
N PRO A 179 -30.00 -14.81 -44.44
CA PRO A 179 -30.34 -15.67 -45.54
C PRO A 179 -29.29 -15.43 -46.62
N PRO A 180 -28.73 -16.48 -47.24
CA PRO A 180 -27.84 -16.27 -48.36
C PRO A 180 -28.56 -15.36 -49.35
N GLU A 181 -27.91 -14.27 -49.77
CA GLU A 181 -28.50 -13.38 -50.78
C GLU A 181 -28.98 -14.24 -51.95
N PRO A 182 -30.17 -13.97 -52.52
CA PRO A 182 -30.68 -14.73 -53.64
C PRO A 182 -29.61 -14.76 -54.73
N ARG A 183 -29.00 -15.93 -54.94
CA ARG A 183 -28.00 -16.11 -55.99
C ARG A 183 -28.67 -15.75 -57.31
N GLU A 184 -28.16 -14.75 -58.01
CA GLU A 184 -28.56 -14.50 -59.39
C GLU A 184 -28.37 -15.80 -60.18
N MET A 185 -29.46 -16.26 -60.78
CA MET A 185 -29.56 -17.54 -61.48
C MET A 185 -28.76 -17.45 -62.79
N GLY A 186 -27.44 -17.62 -62.72
CA GLY A 186 -26.58 -17.48 -63.90
C GLY A 186 -25.14 -17.98 -63.78
N GLN A 187 -24.68 -18.45 -62.61
CA GLN A 187 -23.31 -18.96 -62.44
C GLN A 187 -23.29 -20.31 -61.74
N ASP A 188 -23.67 -21.36 -62.46
CA ASP A 188 -23.32 -22.73 -62.10
C ASP A 188 -22.20 -23.23 -63.02
N ARG A 189 -20.95 -23.13 -62.54
CA ARG A 189 -19.88 -24.10 -62.86
C ARG A 189 -18.70 -24.00 -61.91
N ALA A 190 -18.95 -24.30 -60.64
CA ALA A 190 -17.99 -24.99 -59.79
C ALA A 190 -18.79 -25.61 -58.63
N LEU A 191 -18.68 -26.92 -58.44
CA LEU A 191 -19.24 -27.62 -57.29
C LEU A 191 -18.71 -26.94 -56.02
N GLY A 192 -19.57 -26.11 -55.42
CA GLY A 192 -19.24 -25.26 -54.29
C GLY A 192 -18.93 -26.12 -53.08
N ALA A 193 -17.66 -26.14 -52.70
CA ALA A 193 -17.29 -26.41 -51.32
C ALA A 193 -18.04 -25.38 -50.47
N VAL A 194 -19.01 -25.84 -49.69
CA VAL A 194 -19.51 -25.05 -48.56
C VAL A 194 -18.28 -24.87 -47.67
N ASP A 195 -17.75 -23.66 -47.63
CA ASP A 195 -16.63 -23.35 -46.76
C ASP A 195 -17.12 -23.47 -45.31
N MET A 196 -16.95 -24.66 -44.73
CA MET A 196 -17.28 -24.91 -43.33
C MET A 196 -16.31 -24.20 -42.36
N THR A 197 -15.35 -23.40 -42.86
CA THR A 197 -14.36 -22.74 -42.00
C THR A 197 -14.85 -21.42 -41.41
N GLU A 198 -16.01 -20.89 -41.82
CA GLU A 198 -16.50 -19.58 -41.36
C GLU A 198 -17.55 -19.57 -40.24
N THR A 199 -18.03 -20.71 -39.74
CA THR A 199 -18.79 -20.71 -38.49
C THR A 199 -17.82 -20.69 -37.30
N ARG A 200 -17.14 -19.56 -37.11
CA ARG A 200 -16.36 -19.33 -35.88
C ARG A 200 -17.35 -19.26 -34.72
N TYR A 201 -17.49 -20.36 -34.00
CA TYR A 201 -18.11 -20.35 -32.68
C TYR A 201 -17.33 -19.36 -31.81
N SER A 202 -17.90 -18.18 -31.60
CA SER A 202 -17.33 -17.22 -30.65
C SER A 202 -17.38 -17.85 -29.27
N ALA A 203 -16.23 -17.94 -28.61
CA ALA A 203 -16.17 -18.44 -27.24
C ALA A 203 -17.04 -17.55 -26.33
N PRO A 204 -17.80 -18.14 -25.39
CA PRO A 204 -18.56 -17.36 -24.43
C PRO A 204 -17.64 -16.45 -23.63
N ARG A 205 -18.07 -15.21 -23.43
CA ARG A 205 -17.35 -14.23 -22.59
C ARG A 205 -17.89 -14.29 -21.17
N TYR A 206 -17.00 -14.06 -20.21
CA TYR A 206 -17.35 -14.03 -18.79
C TYR A 206 -16.85 -12.74 -18.17
N ASP A 207 -17.71 -12.13 -17.36
CA ASP A 207 -17.37 -11.00 -16.52
C ASP A 207 -16.93 -11.48 -15.13
N LEU A 208 -15.82 -10.93 -14.65
CA LEU A 208 -15.31 -11.24 -13.33
C LEU A 208 -15.92 -10.30 -12.29
N VAL A 209 -16.81 -10.83 -11.45
CA VAL A 209 -17.42 -10.08 -10.35
C VAL A 209 -16.66 -10.37 -9.06
N THR A 210 -16.22 -9.31 -8.37
CA THR A 210 -15.51 -9.41 -7.08
C THR A 210 -16.36 -8.80 -5.97
N ARG A 211 -16.55 -9.54 -4.87
CA ARG A 211 -17.30 -9.08 -3.69
C ARG A 211 -16.55 -9.45 -2.40
N LEU A 212 -16.89 -8.82 -1.27
CA LEU A 212 -16.47 -9.33 0.03
C LEU A 212 -17.15 -10.68 0.26
N CYS A 213 -16.40 -11.66 0.74
CA CYS A 213 -16.98 -12.94 1.13
C CYS A 213 -17.83 -12.77 2.39
N PRO A 214 -18.95 -13.51 2.52
CA PRO A 214 -19.67 -13.66 3.77
C PRO A 214 -18.84 -14.41 4.83
#